data_AF-A0A7H0H056-F1
#
_entry.id   AF-A0A7H0H056-F1
#
_cell.length_a   1.000
_cell.length_b   1.000
_cell.length_c   1.000
_cell.angle_alpha   90.00
_cell.angle_beta   90.00
_cell.angle_gamma   90.00
#
_symmetry.space_group_name_H-M   'P 1'
#
loop_
_entity.id
_entity.type
_entity.pdbx_description
1 polymer ?
#
loop_
_entity_poly.entity_id
_entity_poly.type
_entity_poly.pdbx_seq_one_letter_code
_entity_poly.pdbx_strand_id
1 'polypeptide(L)'
;MYSSYFNRLQKLEARTLLPANNDYKTVKVTDFKNKFEMRPGVFFDDVRSTSFSYPAVVPGARTVADYTTRHPDGRFLVPFNFASYVPVRHAELTITAPAP
;
A
#
# COMPACT_ATOMS: atom_id res chain seq x y z
N MET A 1 1.82 4.35 3.88
CA MET A 1 1.76 4.67 2.44
C MET A 1 1.93 6.16 2.26
N TYR A 2 2.75 6.59 1.30
CA TYR A 2 2.96 8.00 1.00
C TYR A 2 2.11 8.45 -0.18
N SER A 3 1.65 9.69 -0.13
CA SER A 3 0.95 10.35 -1.24
C SER A 3 1.33 11.82 -1.31
N SER A 4 1.23 12.40 -2.50
CA SER A 4 1.53 13.79 -2.79
C SER A 4 0.72 14.24 -4.02
N TYR A 5 0.98 15.45 -4.52
CA TYR A 5 0.48 15.94 -5.79
C TYR A 5 0.85 15.00 -6.96
N PHE A 6 2.04 14.40 -6.95
CA PHE A 6 2.54 13.53 -8.01
C PHE A 6 2.00 12.09 -7.95
N ASN A 7 1.53 11.65 -6.78
CA ASN A 7 1.00 10.30 -6.56
C ASN A 7 -0.13 10.34 -5.52
N ARG A 8 -1.37 10.28 -5.99
CA ARG A 8 -2.56 10.41 -5.13
C ARG A 8 -3.08 9.04 -4.74
N LEU A 9 -3.12 8.75 -3.44
CA LEU A 9 -3.78 7.54 -2.92
C LEU A 9 -5.29 7.68 -3.10
N GLN A 10 -5.89 6.81 -3.92
CA GLN A 10 -7.33 6.83 -4.22
C GLN A 10 -8.12 5.85 -3.37
N LYS A 11 -7.54 4.66 -3.16
CA LYS A 11 -8.16 3.57 -2.42
C LYS A 11 -7.12 2.87 -1.58
N LEU A 12 -7.49 2.50 -0.36
CA LEU A 12 -6.70 1.67 0.53
C LEU A 12 -7.65 0.76 1.31
N GLU A 13 -7.43 -0.53 1.20
CA GLU A 13 -8.05 -1.55 2.04
C GLU A 13 -6.93 -2.40 2.65
N ALA A 14 -7.09 -2.77 3.92
CA ALA A 14 -6.14 -3.66 4.57
C ALA A 14 -6.88 -4.64 5.50
N ARG A 15 -6.31 -5.82 5.66
CA ARG A 15 -6.90 -6.90 6.45
C ARG A 15 -5.85 -7.89 6.95
N THR A 16 -6.15 -8.52 8.07
CA THR A 16 -5.44 -9.70 8.58
C THR A 16 -6.27 -10.94 8.28
N LEU A 17 -5.63 -11.97 7.75
CA LEU A 17 -6.18 -13.30 7.54
C LEU A 17 -5.67 -14.20 8.66
N LEU A 18 -6.56 -14.60 9.57
CA LEU A 18 -6.24 -15.46 10.70
C LEU A 18 -6.45 -16.93 10.33
N PRO A 19 -5.49 -17.83 10.62
CA PRO A 19 -5.66 -19.25 10.33
C PRO A 19 -6.86 -19.81 11.12
N ALA A 20 -7.76 -20.50 10.42
CA ALA A 20 -8.93 -21.14 10.99
C ALA A 20 -9.13 -22.53 10.34
N ASN A 21 -8.63 -23.57 11.01
CA ASN A 21 -8.60 -24.95 10.51
C ASN A 21 -7.95 -25.03 9.12
N ASN A 22 -8.76 -25.14 8.06
CA ASN A 22 -8.32 -25.29 6.67
C ASN A 22 -8.57 -24.03 5.80
N ASP A 23 -8.94 -22.91 6.42
CA ASP A 23 -9.21 -21.64 5.75
C ASP A 23 -8.71 -20.45 6.60
N TYR A 24 -9.08 -19.23 6.21
CA TYR A 24 -8.73 -17.99 6.88
C TYR A 24 -9.95 -17.16 7.26
N LYS A 25 -10.01 -16.72 8.52
CA LYS A 25 -10.95 -15.69 8.96
C LYS A 25 -10.38 -14.30 8.68
N THR A 26 -11.16 -13.45 8.03
CA THR A 26 -10.75 -12.06 7.72
C THR A 26 -11.08 -11.10 8.86
N VAL A 27 -10.12 -10.27 9.25
CA VAL A 27 -10.30 -9.12 10.16
C VAL A 27 -9.85 -7.85 9.42
N LYS A 28 -10.79 -6.94 9.16
CA LYS A 28 -10.50 -5.70 8.44
C LYS A 28 -9.76 -4.70 9.33
N VAL A 29 -8.85 -3.94 8.74
CA VAL A 29 -8.33 -2.71 9.34
C VAL A 29 -9.40 -1.64 9.21
N THR A 30 -9.75 -1.00 10.32
CA THR A 30 -10.78 0.06 10.35
C THR A 30 -10.21 1.43 10.70
N ASP A 31 -9.01 1.49 11.28
CA ASP A 31 -8.34 2.73 11.65
C ASP A 31 -7.17 3.02 10.71
N PHE A 32 -7.29 4.12 9.96
CA PHE A 32 -6.27 4.63 9.07
C PHE A 32 -5.92 6.07 9.48
N LYS A 33 -4.67 6.27 9.86
CA LYS A 33 -4.17 7.56 10.34
C LYS A 33 -3.51 8.30 9.20
N ASN A 34 -4.13 9.41 8.79
CA ASN A 34 -3.57 10.33 7.81
C ASN A 34 -2.81 11.45 8.52
N LYS A 35 -1.57 11.67 8.10
CA LYS A 35 -0.70 12.70 8.65
C LYS A 35 -0.10 13.51 7.50
N PHE A 36 -0.03 14.83 7.70
CA PHE A 36 0.79 15.69 6.87
C PHE A 36 2.24 15.61 7.35
N GLU A 37 3.16 15.28 6.45
CA GLU A 37 4.57 15.19 6.79
C GLU A 37 5.23 16.55 6.53
N MET A 38 5.62 17.26 7.60
CA MET A 38 6.45 18.46 7.48
C MET A 38 7.91 18.06 7.43
N ARG A 39 8.55 18.28 6.28
CA ARG A 39 10.00 18.11 6.16
C ARG A 39 10.72 19.42 6.49
N PRO A 40 11.74 19.41 7.38
CA PRO A 40 12.55 20.59 7.64
C PRO A 40 13.14 21.15 6.34
N GLY A 41 13.03 22.46 6.15
CA GLY A 41 13.55 23.16 4.96
C GLY A 41 12.64 23.11 3.73
N VAL A 42 11.47 22.47 3.78
CA VAL A 42 10.48 22.47 2.69
C VAL A 42 9.30 23.36 3.06
N PHE A 43 9.21 24.53 2.43
CA PHE A 43 8.16 25.51 2.71
C PHE A 43 6.79 25.14 2.12
N PHE A 44 6.77 24.54 0.92
CA PHE A 44 5.56 24.04 0.27
C PHE A 44 5.60 22.52 0.22
N ASP A 45 5.39 21.88 1.37
CA ASP A 45 5.25 20.44 1.45
C ASP A 45 3.79 20.03 1.19
N ASP A 46 3.60 18.96 0.47
CA ASP A 46 2.30 18.36 0.19
C ASP A 46 2.28 16.85 0.50
N VAL A 47 3.39 16.34 1.03
CA VAL A 47 3.54 14.94 1.35
C VAL A 47 2.63 14.57 2.52
N ARG A 48 1.87 13.51 2.31
CA ARG A 48 1.02 12.88 3.31
C ARG A 48 1.43 11.44 3.51
N SER A 49 1.33 10.97 4.74
CA SER A 49 1.45 9.56 5.07
C SER A 49 0.13 9.03 5.62
N THR A 50 -0.30 7.89 5.09
CA THR A 50 -1.38 7.08 5.65
C THR A 50 -0.74 5.87 6.33
N SER A 51 -0.94 5.74 7.64
CA SER A 51 -0.44 4.63 8.44
C SER A 51 -1.58 3.83 9.07
N PHE A 52 -1.36 2.55 9.29
CA PHE A 52 -2.31 1.65 9.92
C PHE A 52 -1.59 0.46 10.52
N SER A 53 -2.25 -0.24 11.44
CA SER A 53 -1.75 -1.47 12.05
C SER A 53 -2.68 -2.63 11.73
N TYR A 54 -2.10 -3.78 11.39
CA TYR A 54 -2.86 -5.01 11.20
C TYR A 54 -3.35 -5.53 12.57
N PRO A 55 -4.66 -5.72 12.76
CA PRO A 55 -5.18 -6.27 14.01
C PRO A 55 -4.90 -7.77 14.15
N ALA A 56 -4.85 -8.26 15.39
CA ALA A 56 -4.84 -9.67 15.74
C ALA A 56 -3.75 -10.53 15.07
N VAL A 57 -2.55 -9.98 14.82
CA VAL A 57 -1.44 -10.72 14.22
C VAL A 57 -0.96 -11.83 15.17
N VAL A 58 -0.91 -13.06 14.65
CA VAL A 58 -0.46 -14.29 15.35
C VAL A 58 0.38 -15.15 14.39
N PRO A 59 1.15 -16.14 14.87
CA PRO A 59 1.86 -17.08 13.99
C PRO A 59 0.92 -17.71 12.96
N GLY A 60 1.33 -17.71 11.68
CA GLY A 60 0.54 -18.25 10.57
C GLY A 60 -0.51 -17.27 9.98
N ALA A 61 -0.71 -16.10 10.59
CA ALA A 61 -1.55 -15.06 10.00
C ALA A 61 -0.92 -14.48 8.72
N ARG A 62 -1.76 -14.03 7.79
CA ARG A 62 -1.32 -13.30 6.59
C ARG A 62 -1.85 -11.87 6.62
N THR A 63 -1.03 -10.92 6.25
CA THR A 63 -1.42 -9.51 6.11
C THR A 63 -1.62 -9.19 4.64
N VAL A 64 -2.68 -8.43 4.34
CA VAL A 64 -3.02 -8.03 2.96
C VAL A 64 -3.32 -6.54 2.95
N ALA A 65 -2.66 -5.81 2.05
CA ALA A 65 -2.96 -4.42 1.75
C ALA A 65 -3.16 -4.25 0.24
N ASP A 66 -4.33 -3.77 -0.12
CA ASP A 66 -4.75 -3.50 -1.48
C ASP A 66 -4.90 -1.98 -1.64
N TYR A 67 -4.24 -1.38 -2.63
CA TYR A 67 -4.27 0.06 -2.81
C TYR A 67 -4.25 0.48 -4.27
N THR A 68 -4.79 1.66 -4.52
CA THR A 68 -4.79 2.29 -5.84
C THR A 68 -4.17 3.67 -5.73
N THR A 69 -3.12 3.90 -6.51
CA THR A 69 -2.43 5.20 -6.58
C THR A 69 -2.53 5.76 -7.98
N ARG A 70 -3.05 6.98 -8.10
CA ARG A 70 -3.10 7.72 -9.37
C ARG A 70 -1.85 8.58 -9.50
N HIS A 71 -1.11 8.36 -10.57
CA HIS A 71 -0.01 9.22 -11.00
C HIS A 71 -0.54 10.12 -12.12
N PRO A 72 -0.69 11.45 -11.92
CA PRO A 72 -1.20 12.34 -12.96
C PRO A 72 -0.27 12.44 -14.18
N ASP A 73 1.01 12.15 -14.00
CA ASP A 73 2.05 12.19 -15.02
C ASP A 73 2.90 10.91 -14.92
N GLY A 74 2.99 10.18 -16.03
CA GLY A 74 3.65 8.87 -16.11
C GLY A 74 5.17 8.93 -15.89
N ARG A 75 5.80 10.10 -16.00
CA ARG A 75 7.24 10.27 -15.73
C ARG A 75 7.59 10.03 -14.26
N PHE A 76 6.61 10.09 -13.36
CA PHE A 76 6.77 9.84 -11.92
C PHE A 76 6.39 8.41 -11.51
N LEU A 77 6.23 7.49 -12.46
CA LEU A 77 6.06 6.08 -12.13
C LEU A 77 7.33 5.54 -11.46
N VAL A 78 7.12 4.75 -10.42
CA VAL A 78 8.20 4.10 -9.67
C VAL A 78 8.41 2.67 -10.19
N PRO A 79 9.64 2.13 -10.12
CA PRO A 79 9.91 0.75 -10.54
C PRO A 79 9.13 -0.25 -9.67
N PHE A 80 8.71 -1.35 -10.29
CA PHE A 80 8.16 -2.51 -9.58
C PHE A 80 9.29 -3.50 -9.28
N ASN A 81 9.45 -3.86 -8.00
CA ASN A 81 10.47 -4.81 -7.56
C ASN A 81 9.84 -6.19 -7.34
N PHE A 82 10.23 -7.19 -8.13
CA PHE A 82 9.72 -8.57 -8.02
C PHE A 82 10.26 -9.32 -6.79
N ALA A 83 11.38 -8.87 -6.24
CA ALA A 83 11.98 -9.40 -5.03
C ALA A 83 12.19 -8.27 -4.00
N SER A 84 12.20 -8.64 -2.72
CA SER A 84 12.43 -7.72 -1.61
C SER A 84 13.38 -8.35 -0.59
N TYR A 85 13.56 -7.69 0.56
CA TYR A 85 14.34 -8.24 1.69
C TYR A 85 13.78 -9.58 2.21
N VAL A 86 12.47 -9.80 2.14
CA VAL A 86 11.84 -11.09 2.47
C VAL A 86 11.58 -11.91 1.20
N PRO A 87 11.69 -13.25 1.26
CA PRO A 87 11.44 -14.12 0.11
C PRO A 87 10.03 -13.91 -0.47
N VAL A 88 9.98 -13.71 -1.78
CA VAL A 88 8.72 -13.54 -2.52
C VAL A 88 8.35 -14.86 -3.18
N ARG A 89 7.21 -15.44 -2.79
CA ARG A 89 6.72 -16.71 -3.38
C ARG A 89 6.11 -16.51 -4.76
N HIS A 90 5.43 -15.38 -4.99
CA HIS A 90 4.74 -15.06 -6.23
C HIS A 90 4.66 -13.54 -6.40
N ALA A 91 4.92 -13.05 -7.62
CA ALA A 91 4.79 -11.65 -8.02
C ALA A 91 4.34 -11.57 -9.48
N GLU A 92 3.44 -10.64 -9.77
CA GLU A 92 2.87 -10.40 -11.09
C GLU A 92 2.85 -8.88 -11.37
N LEU A 93 3.19 -8.50 -12.60
CA LEU A 93 3.09 -7.12 -13.09
C LEU A 93 2.33 -7.10 -14.41
N THR A 94 1.22 -6.37 -14.43
CA THR A 94 0.38 -6.19 -15.62
C THR A 94 0.41 -4.73 -16.04
N ILE A 95 0.77 -4.47 -17.31
CA ILE A 95 0.83 -3.13 -17.89
C ILE A 95 -0.17 -3.06 -19.03
N THR A 96 -1.06 -2.07 -18.97
CA THR A 96 -2.03 -1.78 -20.03
C THR A 96 -1.78 -0.36 -20.54
N ALA A 97 -1.67 -0.21 -21.86
CA ALA A 97 -1.53 1.08 -22.53
C ALA A 97 -2.62 1.22 -23.61
N PRO A 98 -3.02 2.44 -23.99
CA PRO A 98 -3.89 2.65 -25.14
C PRO A 98 -3.29 2.05 -26.42
N ALA A 99 -4.16 1.65 -27.35
CA ALA A 99 -3.72 1.30 -28.70
C ALA A 99 -3.09 2.54 -29.37
N PRO A 100 -2.08 2.34 -30.25
CA PRO A 100 -1.44 3.42 -30.98
C PRO A 100 -2.40 4.15 -31.93
#